data_AF-A0A1V5B9X5-F1
#
_entry.id   AF-A0A1V5B9X5-F1
#
_cell.length_a   1.000
_cell.length_b   1.000
_cell.length_c   1.000
_cell.angle_alpha   90.00
_cell.angle_beta   90.00
_cell.angle_gamma   90.00
#
_symmetry.space_group_name_H-M   'P 1'
#
loop_
_entity.id
_entity.type
_entity.pdbx_description
1 polymer ?
#
loop_
_entity_poly.entity_id
_entity_poly.type
_entity_poly.pdbx_seq_one_letter_code
_entity_poly.pdbx_strand_id
1 'polypeptide(L)' 'MEEKEGICTVKVMKHRRITLPKAIAEALSLQDGDIVELSVKKIAKAAK' A
#
# COMPACT_ATOMS: atom_id res chain seq x y z
N MET A 1 -4.54 20.10 -7.82
CA MET A 1 -3.84 19.12 -6.96
C MET A 1 -3.44 17.99 -7.87
N GLU A 2 -2.15 17.70 -8.04
CA GLU A 2 -1.73 16.51 -8.79
C GLU A 2 -2.05 15.29 -7.93
N GLU A 3 -2.99 14.46 -8.39
CA GLU A 3 -3.25 13.16 -7.79
C GLU A 3 -2.08 12.24 -8.14
N LYS A 4 -1.23 11.94 -7.15
CA LYS A 4 -0.13 10.98 -7.31
C LYS A 4 -0.64 9.59 -6.97
N GLU A 5 -0.74 8.73 -7.98
CA GLU A 5 -1.11 7.32 -7.78
C GLU A 5 0.14 6.43 -7.69
N GLY A 6 0.12 5.48 -6.75
CA GLY A 6 1.15 4.46 -6.60
C GLY A 6 0.55 3.06 -6.66
N ILE A 7 1.13 2.17 -7.48
CA ILE A 7 0.74 0.76 -7.52
C ILE A 7 1.83 -0.09 -6.88
N CYS A 8 1.44 -0.92 -5.90
CA CYS A 8 2.34 -1.89 -5.31
C CYS A 8 1.63 -3.22 -5.04
N THR A 9 2.43 -4.30 -4.96
CA THR A 9 1.97 -5.60 -4.49
C THR A 9 2.57 -5.85 -3.12
N VAL A 10 1.72 -6.13 -2.13
CA VAL A 10 2.13 -6.33 -0.74
C VAL A 10 1.54 -7.62 -0.19
N LYS A 11 2.25 -8.23 0.75
CA LYS A 11 1.74 -9.37 1.51
C LYS A 11 0.90 -8.85 2.67
N VAL A 12 -0.29 -9.42 2.85
CA VAL A 12 -1.10 -9.19 4.04
C VAL A 12 -0.45 -9.95 5.21
N MET A 13 -0.06 -9.21 6.24
CA MET A 13 0.59 -9.74 7.45
C MET A 13 -0.46 -10.11 8.50
N LYS A 14 0.00 -10.56 9.68
CA LYS A 14 -0.88 -10.84 10.83
C LYS A 14 -1.80 -9.65 11.13
N HIS A 15 -2.99 -9.96 11.65
CA HIS A 15 -4.02 -8.97 11.98
C HIS A 15 -4.51 -8.11 10.80
N ARG A 16 -4.34 -8.59 9.55
CA ARG A 16 -4.76 -7.87 8.32
C ARG A 16 -3.98 -6.58 8.09
N ARG A 17 -2.77 -6.46 8.63
CA ARG A 17 -1.89 -5.32 8.41
C ARG A 17 -1.17 -5.46 7.07
N ILE A 18 -1.15 -4.40 6.28
CA ILE A 18 -0.25 -4.25 5.14
C ILE A 18 0.82 -3.21 5.48
N THR A 19 2.02 -3.38 4.94
CA THR A 19 3.10 -2.40 5.09
C THR A 19 3.38 -1.80 3.73
N LEU A 20 3.21 -0.49 3.61
CA LEU A 20 3.57 0.23 2.40
C LEU A 20 5.09 0.16 2.21
N PRO A 21 5.58 -0.24 1.01
CA PRO A 21 7.01 -0.23 0.73
C PRO A 21 7.59 1.18 0.85
N LYS A 22 8.81 1.29 1.39
CA LYS A 22 9.50 2.57 1.59
C LYS A 22 9.54 3.42 0.32
N ALA A 23 9.82 2.82 -0.84
CA ALA A 23 9.86 3.51 -2.12
C ALA A 23 8.52 4.17 -2.51
N ILE A 24 7.38 3.54 -2.19
CA ILE A 24 6.06 4.12 -2.45
C ILE A 24 5.78 5.27 -1.48
N ALA A 25 6.11 5.08 -0.20
CA ALA A 25 5.94 6.13 0.80
C ALA A 25 6.77 7.38 0.47
N GLU A 26 8.02 7.21 0.02
CA GLU A 26 8.88 8.31 -0.40
C GLU A 26 8.36 9.01 -1.68
N ALA A 27 7.98 8.23 -2.70
CA ALA A 27 7.47 8.76 -3.97
C ALA A 27 6.17 9.57 -3.80
N LEU A 28 5.31 9.14 -2.86
CA LEU A 28 4.07 9.81 -2.52
C LEU A 28 4.23 10.81 -1.37
N SER A 29 5.43 10.91 -0.78
CA SER A 29 5.74 11.79 0.35
C SER A 29 4.79 11.62 1.54
N LEU A 30 4.44 10.36 1.84
CA LEU A 30 3.56 10.00 2.96
C LEU A 30 4.23 10.30 4.30
N GLN A 31 3.44 10.81 5.23
CA GLN A 31 3.84 11.10 6.60
C GLN A 31 2.93 10.38 7.61
N ASP A 32 3.41 10.23 8.84
CA ASP A 32 2.62 9.67 9.92
C ASP A 32 1.39 10.55 10.19
N GLY A 33 0.20 9.94 10.15
CA GLY A 33 -1.07 10.64 10.34
C GLY A 33 -1.83 10.92 9.04
N ASP A 34 -1.21 10.75 7.88
CA ASP A 34 -1.88 10.89 6.59
C ASP A 34 -2.94 9.81 6.39
N ILE A 35 -4.09 10.22 5.85
CA ILE A 35 -5.17 9.30 5.45
C ILE A 35 -5.00 9.02 3.96
N VAL A 36 -4.92 7.74 3.60
CA VAL A 36 -4.77 7.29 2.21
C VAL A 36 -5.96 6.44 1.79
N GLU A 37 -6.42 6.63 0.56
CA GLU A 37 -7.40 5.76 -0.08
C GLU A 37 -6.69 4.59 -0.77
N LEU A 38 -7.24 3.38 -0.64
CA LEU A 38 -6.64 2.16 -1.18
C LEU A 38 -7.64 1.37 -2.02
N SER A 39 -7.18 0.87 -3.17
CA SER A 39 -7.96 0.00 -4.04
C SER A 39 -7.25 -1.34 -4.27
N VAL A 40 -7.95 -2.45 -4.05
CA VAL A 40 -7.40 -3.80 -4.22
C VAL A 40 -7.72 -4.30 -5.63
N LYS A 41 -6.72 -4.31 -6.52
CA LYS A 41 -6.88 -4.79 -7.90
C LYS A 41 -6.81 -6.32 -8.04
N LYS A 42 -6.01 -7.00 -7.24
CA LYS A 42 -5.80 -8.46 -7.34
C LYS A 42 -5.43 -9.08 -5.99
N ILE A 43 -5.94 -10.29 -5.73
CA ILE A 43 -5.60 -11.09 -4.55
C ILE A 43 -4.94 -12.39 -5.03
N ALA A 44 -3.65 -12.54 -4.75
CA ALA A 44 -2.93 -13.80 -4.94
C ALA A 44 -2.89 -14.54 -3.60
N LYS A 45 -3.54 -15.72 -3.53
CA LYS A 45 -3.46 -16.59 -2.35
C LYS A 45 -2.16 -17.38 -2.43
N ALA A 46 -1.35 -17.32 -1.38
CA ALA A 46 -0.24 -18.26 -1.25
C ALA A 46 -0.83 -19.67 -1.12
N ALA A 47 -0.36 -20.60 -1.95
CA ALA A 47 -0.70 -22.01 -1.81
C ALA A 47 -0.27 -22.46 -0.40
N LYS A 48 -1.19 -23.12 0.31
CA LYS A 48 -1.02 -23.56 1.69
C LYS A 48 -0.15 -24.81 1.76
#